data_AF-E7DQD0-F1
#
_entry.id   AF-E7DQD0-F1
#
_cell.length_a   1.000
_cell.length_b   1.000
_cell.length_c   1.000
_cell.angle_alpha   90.00
_cell.angle_beta   90.00
_cell.angle_gamma   90.00
#
_symmetry.space_group_name_H-M   'P 1'
#
loop_
_entity.id
_entity.type
_entity.pdbx_description
1 polymer ?
#
loop_
_entity_poly.entity_id
_entity_poly.type
_entity_poly.pdbx_seq_one_letter_code
_entity_poly.pdbx_strand_id
1 'polypeptide(L)'
;MKLYAKTIRQTLPDWATIITQSTDLIEIEINDEHPSFQSLLEELETEIEPGTIGVKAEDLCSRLGVEMSNPHLHQLLEQAQTLISLIAWHPDYKQLLDEGYQPDLNIADAQTALTYLQWELDQK
;
A
#
# COMPACT_ATOMS: atom_id res chain seq x y z
N MET A 1 9.39 9.63 -2.03
CA MET A 1 8.98 8.27 -1.57
C MET A 1 7.59 8.28 -0.93
N LYS A 2 6.84 7.16 -0.92
CA LYS A 2 5.56 7.02 -0.18
C LYS A 2 5.63 5.96 0.91
N LEU A 3 5.01 6.22 2.06
CA LEU A 3 4.83 5.28 3.17
C LEU A 3 3.35 5.11 3.50
N TYR A 4 2.97 3.89 3.87
CA TYR A 4 1.61 3.54 4.24
C TYR A 4 1.56 3.09 5.70
N ALA A 5 0.91 3.90 6.52
CA ALA A 5 0.85 3.74 7.95
C ALA A 5 -0.55 3.34 8.41
N LYS A 6 -0.64 2.49 9.42
CA LYS A 6 -1.87 2.25 10.17
C LYS A 6 -2.07 3.33 11.23
N THR A 7 -0.98 3.71 11.90
CA THR A 7 -1.00 4.68 13.00
C THR A 7 0.25 5.55 12.95
N ILE A 8 0.12 6.82 13.34
CA ILE A 8 1.24 7.73 13.59
C ILE A 8 1.23 8.10 15.08
N ARG A 9 2.32 7.81 15.80
CA ARG A 9 2.44 8.00 17.25
C ARG A 9 3.17 9.28 17.66
N GLN A 10 3.80 9.97 16.71
CA GLN A 10 4.54 11.21 16.94
C GLN A 10 4.34 12.20 15.79
N THR A 11 4.67 13.47 16.02
CA THR A 11 4.62 14.47 14.94
C THR A 11 5.60 14.10 13.84
N LEU A 12 5.13 14.10 12.59
CA LEU A 12 5.98 13.85 11.45
C LEU A 12 7.01 14.99 11.28
N PRO A 13 8.23 14.68 10.81
CA PRO A 13 9.19 15.69 10.41
C PRO A 13 8.66 16.62 9.32
N ASP A 14 9.28 17.79 9.17
CA ASP A 14 8.94 18.78 8.13
C ASP A 14 9.10 18.29 6.70
N TRP A 15 9.88 17.22 6.49
CA TRP A 15 10.07 16.55 5.21
C TRP A 15 9.08 15.41 4.95
N ALA A 16 8.09 15.19 5.82
CA ALA A 16 7.06 14.16 5.69
C ALA A 16 5.65 14.76 5.80
N THR A 17 4.79 14.49 4.83
CA THR A 17 3.44 15.07 4.73
C THR A 17 2.37 13.99 4.61
N ILE A 18 1.29 14.10 5.37
CA ILE A 18 0.12 13.23 5.21
C ILE A 18 -0.65 13.68 3.97
N ILE A 19 -0.82 12.78 3.01
CA ILE A 19 -1.57 13.04 1.77
C ILE A 19 -3.01 12.59 1.91
N THR A 20 -3.22 11.40 2.46
CA THR A 20 -4.55 10.80 2.62
C THR A 20 -4.66 10.16 4.00
N GLN A 21 -5.82 10.29 4.64
CA GLN A 21 -6.10 9.61 5.91
C GLN A 21 -7.49 8.96 5.86
N SER A 22 -7.52 7.66 6.07
CA SER A 22 -8.72 6.83 6.23
C SER A 22 -8.66 6.08 7.56
N THR A 23 -9.72 5.35 7.90
CA THR A 23 -9.83 4.62 9.18
C THR A 23 -8.72 3.60 9.38
N ASP A 24 -8.24 2.96 8.30
CA ASP A 24 -7.30 1.84 8.36
C ASP A 24 -5.96 2.13 7.64
N LEU A 25 -5.84 3.27 6.97
CA LEU A 25 -4.68 3.62 6.15
C LEU A 25 -4.41 5.12 6.14
N ILE A 26 -3.18 5.49 6.43
CA ILE A 26 -2.62 6.83 6.33
C ILE A 26 -1.52 6.79 5.29
N GLU A 27 -1.67 7.58 4.23
CA GLU A 27 -0.67 7.74 3.18
C GLU A 27 0.21 8.94 3.52
N ILE A 28 1.52 8.71 3.58
CA ILE A 28 2.52 9.72 3.91
C ILE A 28 3.46 9.86 2.71
N GLU A 29 3.59 11.07 2.19
CA GLU A 29 4.60 11.43 1.21
C GLU A 29 5.87 11.92 1.93
N ILE A 30 6.99 11.33 1.55
CA ILE A 30 8.32 11.66 2.05
C ILE A 30 9.06 12.38 0.94
N ASN A 31 9.52 13.60 1.23
CA ASN A 31 10.50 14.29 0.40
C ASN A 31 11.86 13.59 0.57
N ASP A 32 12.13 12.64 -0.32
CA ASP A 32 13.36 11.87 -0.29
C ASP A 32 14.59 12.69 -0.68
N GLU A 33 14.43 13.84 -1.34
CA GLU A 33 15.54 14.74 -1.62
C GLU A 33 15.93 15.62 -0.41
N HIS A 34 15.15 15.60 0.67
CA HIS A 34 15.42 16.45 1.82
C HIS A 34 16.71 16.03 2.56
N PRO A 35 17.65 16.94 2.84
CA PRO A 35 18.94 16.59 3.45
C PRO A 35 18.81 15.83 4.77
N SER A 36 17.86 16.22 5.63
CA SER A 36 17.63 15.54 6.91
C SER A 36 17.07 14.14 6.77
N PHE A 37 16.36 13.83 5.67
CA PHE A 37 15.92 12.47 5.38
C PHE A 37 17.10 11.63 4.88
N GLN A 38 17.94 12.18 4.01
CA GLN A 38 19.16 11.50 3.53
C GLN A 38 20.11 11.18 4.68
N SER A 39 20.36 12.13 5.59
CA SER A 39 21.17 11.88 6.79
C SER A 39 20.58 10.80 7.69
N LEU A 40 19.25 10.70 7.77
CA LEU A 40 18.59 9.63 8.51
C LEU A 40 18.80 8.26 7.84
N LEU A 41 18.74 8.19 6.50
CA LEU A 41 19.03 6.94 5.79
C LEU A 41 20.46 6.48 6.06
N GLU A 42 21.44 7.38 5.92
CA GLU A 42 22.85 7.11 6.22
C GLU A 42 23.06 6.61 7.67
N GLU A 43 22.32 7.17 8.64
CA GLU A 43 22.38 6.72 10.05
C GLU A 43 21.83 5.30 10.22
N LEU A 44 20.80 4.93 9.47
CA LEU A 44 20.10 3.65 9.59
C LEU A 44 20.63 2.57 8.64
N GLU A 45 21.51 2.91 7.71
CA GLU A 45 22.08 1.98 6.74
C GLU A 45 22.84 0.84 7.44
N THR A 46 22.45 -0.39 7.11
CA THR A 46 23.05 -1.62 7.63
C THR A 46 23.12 -2.66 6.53
N GLU A 47 23.94 -3.69 6.73
CA GLU A 47 23.86 -4.89 5.91
C GLU A 47 22.52 -5.61 6.20
N ILE A 48 21.67 -5.71 5.18
CA ILE A 48 20.35 -6.36 5.26
C ILE A 48 20.38 -7.79 4.72
N GLU A 49 21.23 -8.02 3.72
CA GLU A 49 21.57 -9.32 3.14
C GLU A 49 23.06 -9.32 2.81
N PRO A 50 23.73 -10.48 2.67
CA PRO A 50 25.16 -10.53 2.35
C PRO A 50 25.51 -9.69 1.12
N GLY A 51 26.27 -8.61 1.32
CA GLY A 51 26.67 -7.68 0.25
C GLY A 51 25.62 -6.63 -0.14
N THR A 52 24.48 -6.55 0.54
CA THR A 52 23.44 -5.54 0.31
C THR A 52 23.34 -4.63 1.53
N ILE A 53 23.74 -3.36 1.35
CA ILE A 53 23.55 -2.29 2.34
C ILE A 53 22.22 -1.60 2.06
N GLY A 54 21.42 -1.39 3.10
CA GLY A 54 20.16 -0.67 3.00
C GLY A 54 19.57 -0.38 4.37
N VAL A 55 18.39 0.24 4.37
CA VAL A 55 17.66 0.56 5.60
C VAL A 55 16.52 -0.43 5.77
N LYS A 56 16.42 -1.05 6.95
CA LYS A 56 15.27 -1.88 7.28
C LYS A 56 14.04 -1.00 7.47
N ALA A 57 12.93 -1.39 6.85
CA ALA A 57 11.68 -0.64 6.95
C ALA A 57 11.23 -0.44 8.41
N GLU A 58 11.44 -1.44 9.27
CA GLU A 58 11.10 -1.40 10.69
C GLU A 58 11.87 -0.30 11.45
N ASP A 59 13.16 -0.12 11.16
CA ASP A 59 14.02 0.87 11.82
C ASP A 59 13.60 2.29 11.40
N LEU A 60 13.37 2.49 10.09
CA LEU A 60 12.87 3.75 9.56
C LEU A 60 11.51 4.13 10.16
N CYS A 61 10.57 3.18 10.18
CA CYS A 61 9.22 3.42 10.71
C CYS A 61 9.23 3.68 12.21
N SER A 62 10.08 2.96 12.96
CA SER A 62 10.28 3.21 14.38
C SER A 62 10.80 4.63 14.62
N ARG A 63 11.73 5.12 13.79
CA ARG A 63 12.25 6.48 13.92
C ARG A 63 11.22 7.56 13.60
N LEU A 64 10.36 7.29 12.64
CA LEU A 64 9.22 8.14 12.26
C LEU A 64 8.03 8.01 13.22
N GLY A 65 8.07 7.08 14.17
CA GLY A 65 6.94 6.75 15.05
C GLY A 65 5.71 6.31 14.27
N VAL A 66 5.94 5.67 13.13
CA VAL A 66 4.92 5.15 12.22
C VAL A 66 4.77 3.66 12.46
N GLU A 67 3.54 3.21 12.64
CA GLU A 67 3.20 1.79 12.59
C GLU A 67 2.79 1.47 11.15
N MET A 68 3.61 0.70 10.44
CA MET A 68 3.34 0.30 9.07
C MET A 68 2.00 -0.41 8.96
N SER A 69 1.22 -0.05 7.95
CA SER A 69 0.11 -0.89 7.55
C SER A 69 0.70 -2.09 6.81
N ASN A 70 0.91 -3.18 7.54
CA ASN A 70 1.20 -4.49 6.97
C ASN A 70 -0.05 -5.38 7.14
N PRO A 71 -1.17 -5.07 6.46
CA PRO A 71 -2.29 -6.00 6.43
C PRO A 71 -1.78 -7.32 5.87
N HIS A 72 -2.18 -8.43 6.50
CA HIS A 72 -1.85 -9.75 5.98
C HIS A 72 -2.29 -9.81 4.52
N LEU A 73 -1.45 -10.41 3.65
CA LEU A 73 -1.72 -10.45 2.22
C LEU A 73 -3.09 -11.08 1.90
N HIS A 74 -3.52 -12.04 2.73
CA HIS A 74 -4.88 -12.60 2.73
C HIS A 74 -5.97 -11.52 2.95
N GLN A 75 -5.79 -10.64 3.94
CA GLN A 75 -6.73 -9.56 4.24
C GLN A 75 -6.81 -8.54 3.09
N LEU A 76 -5.68 -8.17 2.48
CA LEU A 76 -5.67 -7.30 1.30
C LEU A 76 -6.44 -7.92 0.14
N LEU A 77 -6.26 -9.23 -0.05
CA LEU A 77 -6.93 -9.96 -1.11
C LEU A 77 -8.45 -10.01 -0.89
N GLU A 78 -8.89 -10.31 0.32
CA GLU A 78 -10.32 -10.27 0.71
C GLU A 78 -10.93 -8.87 0.50
N GLN A 79 -10.20 -7.81 0.87
CA GLN A 79 -10.63 -6.44 0.67
C GLN A 79 -10.76 -6.10 -0.82
N ALA A 80 -9.80 -6.50 -1.65
CA ALA A 80 -9.85 -6.30 -3.10
C ALA A 80 -11.02 -7.06 -3.74
N GLN A 81 -11.24 -8.32 -3.36
CA GLN A 81 -12.39 -9.12 -3.83
C GLN A 81 -13.73 -8.47 -3.46
N THR A 82 -13.84 -7.96 -2.24
CA THR A 82 -15.02 -7.24 -1.76
C THR A 82 -15.25 -5.98 -2.57
N LEU A 83 -14.22 -5.16 -2.77
CA LEU A 83 -14.32 -3.92 -3.53
C LEU A 83 -14.73 -4.16 -4.98
N ILE A 84 -14.08 -5.12 -5.66
CA ILE A 84 -14.44 -5.49 -7.04
C ILE A 84 -15.90 -5.95 -7.14
N SER A 85 -16.37 -6.71 -6.15
CA SER A 85 -17.78 -7.11 -6.07
C SER A 85 -18.70 -5.90 -5.92
N LEU A 86 -18.38 -4.95 -5.02
CA LEU A 86 -19.17 -3.72 -4.85
C LEU A 86 -19.24 -2.89 -6.13
N ILE A 87 -18.13 -2.75 -6.85
CA ILE A 87 -18.09 -2.05 -8.15
C ILE A 87 -18.99 -2.77 -9.17
N ALA A 88 -18.95 -4.10 -9.24
CA ALA A 88 -19.78 -4.90 -10.14
C ALA A 88 -21.30 -4.67 -9.92
N TRP A 89 -21.69 -4.42 -8.67
CA TRP A 89 -23.08 -4.15 -8.30
C TRP A 89 -23.48 -2.68 -8.44
N HIS A 90 -22.52 -1.76 -8.59
CA HIS A 90 -22.78 -0.33 -8.61
C HIS A 90 -23.60 0.10 -9.84
N PRO A 91 -24.65 0.93 -9.67
CA PRO A 91 -25.51 1.35 -10.77
C PRO A 91 -24.73 2.06 -11.89
N ASP A 92 -23.80 2.94 -11.54
CA ASP A 92 -23.00 3.66 -12.54
C ASP A 92 -22.13 2.72 -13.39
N TYR A 93 -21.58 1.66 -12.79
CA TYR A 93 -20.81 0.68 -13.54
C TYR A 93 -21.71 -0.11 -14.51
N LYS A 94 -22.91 -0.49 -14.08
CA LYS A 94 -23.89 -1.15 -14.96
C LYS A 94 -24.33 -0.24 -16.10
N GLN A 95 -24.57 1.04 -15.81
CA GLN A 95 -24.92 2.02 -16.83
C GLN A 95 -23.83 2.14 -17.90
N LEU A 96 -22.55 2.16 -17.52
CA LEU A 96 -21.45 2.15 -18.50
C LEU A 96 -21.52 0.93 -19.42
N LEU A 97 -21.77 -0.26 -18.88
CA LEU A 97 -21.92 -1.47 -19.68
C LEU A 97 -23.14 -1.41 -20.61
N ASP A 98 -24.27 -0.89 -20.13
CA ASP A 98 -25.49 -0.69 -20.92
C ASP A 98 -25.30 0.32 -22.06
N GLU A 99 -24.45 1.34 -21.85
CA GLU A 99 -24.02 2.30 -22.87
C GLU A 99 -23.00 1.73 -23.87
N GLY A 100 -22.62 0.45 -23.71
CA GLY A 100 -21.74 -0.28 -24.62
C GLY A 100 -20.26 -0.12 -24.30
N TYR A 101 -19.89 0.39 -23.12
CA TYR A 101 -18.50 0.43 -22.67
C TYR A 101 -17.95 -1.00 -22.51
N GLN A 102 -16.92 -1.34 -23.29
CA GLN A 102 -16.25 -2.63 -23.26
C GLN A 102 -14.74 -2.42 -23.16
N PRO A 103 -14.19 -2.36 -21.95
CA PRO A 103 -12.74 -2.28 -21.77
C PRO A 103 -12.09 -3.62 -22.09
N ASP A 104 -10.81 -3.59 -22.51
CA ASP A 104 -10.01 -4.79 -22.80
C ASP A 104 -9.88 -5.72 -21.58
N LEU A 105 -9.85 -5.14 -20.38
CA LEU A 105 -9.89 -5.84 -19.09
C LEU A 105 -11.13 -5.40 -18.33
N ASN A 106 -11.94 -6.36 -17.89
CA ASN A 106 -13.19 -6.12 -17.19
C ASN A 106 -13.16 -6.70 -15.76
N ILE A 107 -14.27 -6.55 -15.05
CA ILE A 107 -14.39 -7.04 -13.66
C ILE A 107 -14.19 -8.55 -13.55
N ALA A 108 -14.62 -9.35 -14.53
CA ALA A 108 -14.43 -10.80 -14.51
C ALA A 108 -12.93 -11.16 -14.62
N ASP A 109 -12.16 -10.41 -15.40
CA ASP A 109 -10.70 -10.58 -15.47
C ASP A 109 -10.05 -10.26 -14.12
N ALA A 110 -10.46 -9.16 -13.48
CA ALA A 110 -9.99 -8.79 -12.15
C ALA A 110 -10.34 -9.86 -11.09
N GLN A 111 -11.57 -10.37 -11.11
CA GLN A 111 -12.01 -11.45 -10.21
C GLN A 111 -11.20 -12.75 -10.42
N THR A 112 -10.90 -13.07 -11.67
CA THR A 112 -10.08 -14.24 -12.02
C THR A 112 -8.66 -14.08 -11.49
N ALA A 113 -8.03 -12.91 -11.70
CA ALA A 113 -6.69 -12.62 -11.19
C ALA A 113 -6.62 -12.72 -9.66
N LEU A 114 -7.61 -12.18 -8.94
CA LEU A 114 -7.67 -12.27 -7.47
C LEU A 114 -7.89 -13.72 -7.00
N THR A 115 -8.62 -14.54 -7.76
CA THR A 115 -8.79 -15.97 -7.47
C THR A 115 -7.46 -16.71 -7.58
N TYR A 116 -6.67 -16.45 -8.63
CA TYR A 116 -5.36 -17.06 -8.78
C TYR A 116 -4.39 -16.64 -7.68
N LEU A 117 -4.40 -15.37 -7.30
CA LEU A 117 -3.62 -14.89 -6.16
C LEU A 117 -4.02 -15.61 -4.86
N GLN A 118 -5.31 -15.86 -4.63
CA GLN A 118 -5.78 -16.58 -3.45
C GLN A 118 -5.22 -18.00 -3.42
N TRP A 119 -5.31 -18.71 -4.55
CA TRP A 119 -4.78 -20.06 -4.65
C TRP A 119 -3.28 -20.13 -4.38
N GLU A 120 -2.50 -19.20 -4.92
CA GLU A 120 -1.05 -19.14 -4.66
C GLU A 120 -0.72 -18.87 -3.19
N LEU A 121 -1.58 -18.14 -2.46
CA LEU A 121 -1.43 -17.92 -1.03
C LEU A 121 -1.82 -19.16 -0.21
N ASP A 122 -2.89 -19.83 -0.58
CA ASP A 122 -3.40 -21.02 0.13
C ASP A 122 -2.47 -22.24 -0.01
N GLN A 123 -1.62 -22.27 -1.05
CA GLN A 123 -0.65 -23.35 -1.29
C GLN A 123 0.68 -23.18 -0.54
N LYS A 124 0.88 -22.08 0.21
CA LYS A 124 2.10 -21.76 0.95
C LYS A 124 1.91 -21.89 2.47
#